data_AF-A0A5A9FFR8-F1
#
_entry.id   AF-A0A5A9FFR8-F1
#
_cell.length_a   1.000
_cell.length_b   1.000
_cell.length_c   1.000
_cell.angle_alpha   90.00
_cell.angle_beta   90.00
_cell.angle_gamma   90.00
#
_symmetry.space_group_name_H-M   'P 1'
#
loop_
_entity.id
_entity.type
_entity.pdbx_description
1 polymer ?
#
loop_
_entity_poly.entity_id
_entity_poly.type
_entity_poly.pdbx_seq_one_letter_code
_entity_poly.pdbx_strand_id
1 'polypeptide(L)'
;MLRRSFVLGCAAAAALAGLVQTAGLSPALAADRFITVASTTSTEDSGLFGSILPKFSAKTGIEVRVVAKGTGQAIDLAKRGDADVLFVHHKPSEDKFVAEGFATMRKPVMYNDFVVVGPASDPAGVKGSKDVAASLSKIAEAKAPFVSRGDDSGTNKAELALWKIAKLDPAKADGGWYRSIGQGMGPTLNTAAAMNGYTLTDRGTWLNFKNRGPLTVLVEGDKRLFNQYGVMLVNPAKFPHVKAADGQAFVDWLVSAEGQKAIADYKINGEQLFFPNANEPGA
;
A
#
# COMPACT_ATOMS: atom_id res chain seq x y z
N MET A 1 35.10 -83.25 -46.06
CA MET A 1 35.15 -82.16 -47.05
C MET A 1 35.64 -80.92 -46.31
N LEU A 2 36.94 -80.60 -46.35
CA LEU A 2 37.53 -79.45 -47.09
C LEU A 2 36.66 -78.18 -46.96
N ARG A 3 37.10 -76.99 -46.55
CA ARG A 3 38.40 -76.28 -46.56
C ARG A 3 38.03 -74.88 -45.97
N ARG A 4 38.79 -74.20 -45.10
CA ARG A 4 39.82 -73.16 -45.40
C ARG A 4 39.88 -72.23 -44.16
N SER A 5 41.04 -72.08 -43.52
CA SER A 5 41.95 -70.91 -43.57
C SER A 5 41.67 -69.88 -42.45
N PHE A 6 42.51 -69.79 -41.40
CA PHE A 6 43.80 -69.08 -41.27
C PHE A 6 43.67 -67.56 -41.03
N VAL A 7 44.16 -67.10 -39.85
CA VAL A 7 45.09 -65.96 -39.62
C VAL A 7 44.72 -65.11 -38.39
N LEU A 8 45.63 -65.20 -37.40
CA LEU A 8 46.24 -64.19 -36.51
C LEU A 8 45.40 -63.14 -35.78
N GLY A 9 45.77 -62.91 -34.52
CA GLY A 9 45.87 -61.54 -33.99
C GLY A 9 45.78 -61.41 -32.49
N CYS A 10 46.93 -61.32 -31.82
CA CYS A 10 47.11 -61.03 -30.41
C CYS A 10 46.39 -59.76 -29.93
N ALA A 11 45.94 -59.72 -28.68
CA ALA A 11 46.46 -58.83 -27.64
C ALA A 11 45.57 -58.86 -26.38
N ALA A 12 46.18 -59.21 -25.26
CA ALA A 12 45.64 -58.97 -23.92
C ALA A 12 45.73 -57.46 -23.59
N ALA A 13 44.69 -56.90 -22.98
CA ALA A 13 44.81 -55.68 -22.20
C ALA A 13 43.72 -55.65 -21.12
N ALA A 14 44.19 -55.67 -19.87
CA ALA A 14 43.38 -55.50 -18.67
C ALA A 14 42.82 -54.07 -18.60
N ALA A 15 41.54 -53.92 -18.25
CA ALA A 15 40.93 -52.62 -17.95
C ALA A 15 40.46 -52.60 -16.50
N LEU A 16 41.21 -51.89 -15.67
CA LEU A 16 40.83 -51.45 -14.32
C LEU A 16 39.89 -50.25 -14.40
N ALA A 17 38.86 -50.27 -13.56
CA ALA A 17 38.27 -49.18 -12.78
C ALA A 17 38.02 -47.80 -13.44
N GLY A 18 36.73 -47.43 -13.48
CA GLY A 18 36.28 -46.05 -13.65
C GLY A 18 34.80 -45.91 -13.30
N LEU A 19 34.44 -46.01 -12.01
CA LEU A 19 33.08 -45.72 -11.54
C LEU A 19 32.90 -44.19 -11.52
N VAL A 20 32.31 -43.66 -12.59
CA VAL A 20 31.93 -42.24 -12.67
C VAL A 20 30.77 -42.02 -11.71
N GLN A 21 31.04 -41.44 -10.54
CA GLN A 21 30.01 -40.84 -9.69
C GLN A 21 29.50 -39.58 -10.38
N THR A 22 28.41 -39.71 -11.12
CA THR A 22 27.60 -38.56 -11.51
C THR A 22 26.94 -38.02 -10.25
N ALA A 23 27.56 -37.04 -9.60
CA ALA A 23 26.93 -36.24 -8.56
C ALA A 23 25.68 -35.59 -9.16
N GLY A 24 24.51 -36.09 -8.77
CA GLY A 24 23.23 -35.49 -9.11
C GLY A 24 23.16 -34.10 -8.51
N LEU A 25 23.33 -33.07 -9.35
CA LEU A 25 22.86 -31.72 -9.07
C LEU A 25 21.33 -31.78 -9.05
N SER A 26 20.77 -32.09 -7.89
CA SER A 26 19.36 -31.79 -7.63
C SER A 26 19.20 -30.28 -7.80
N PRO A 27 18.32 -29.78 -8.69
CA PRO A 27 17.98 -28.37 -8.66
C PRO A 27 17.37 -28.13 -7.28
N ALA A 28 18.05 -27.34 -6.45
CA ALA A 28 17.41 -26.75 -5.29
C ALA A 28 16.19 -26.03 -5.84
N LEU A 29 14.99 -26.55 -5.56
CA LEU A 29 13.75 -25.81 -5.73
C LEU A 29 13.96 -24.55 -4.91
N ALA A 30 14.28 -23.44 -5.57
CA ALA A 30 14.36 -22.15 -4.93
C ALA A 30 12.99 -21.94 -4.28
N ALA A 31 12.93 -22.02 -2.95
CA ALA A 31 11.71 -21.70 -2.24
C ALA A 31 11.31 -20.28 -2.70
N ASP A 32 10.07 -20.13 -3.18
CA ASP A 32 9.57 -18.83 -3.64
C ASP A 32 9.77 -17.81 -2.52
N ARG A 33 10.76 -16.92 -2.68
CA ARG A 33 11.10 -15.90 -1.69
C ARG A 33 10.01 -14.85 -1.74
N PHE A 34 9.32 -14.63 -0.62
CA PHE A 34 8.26 -13.63 -0.55
C PHE A 34 8.29 -12.88 0.77
N ILE A 35 7.73 -11.68 0.80
CA ILE A 35 7.40 -10.94 2.02
C ILE A 35 5.91 -10.63 2.09
N THR A 36 5.38 -10.49 3.30
CA THR A 36 4.03 -10.00 3.55
C THR A 36 4.08 -8.52 3.94
N VAL A 37 3.38 -7.68 3.20
CA VAL A 37 3.25 -6.23 3.47
C VAL A 37 1.85 -5.95 3.98
N ALA A 38 1.74 -5.49 5.24
CA ALA A 38 0.51 -4.94 5.77
C ALA A 38 0.34 -3.50 5.25
N SER A 39 -0.76 -3.23 4.53
CA SER A 39 -1.02 -1.90 3.99
C SER A 39 -2.51 -1.55 4.00
N THR A 40 -2.87 -0.42 3.40
CA THR A 40 -4.23 0.11 3.41
C THR A 40 -4.96 -0.14 2.10
N THR A 41 -6.28 -0.34 2.18
CA THR A 41 -7.15 -0.47 1.00
C THR A 41 -7.04 0.73 0.05
N SER A 42 -6.89 1.95 0.56
CA SER A 42 -6.70 3.13 -0.31
C SER A 42 -5.37 3.10 -1.06
N THR A 43 -4.30 2.56 -0.47
CA THR A 43 -3.02 2.39 -1.17
C THR A 43 -3.14 1.36 -2.30
N GLU A 44 -3.82 0.25 -2.05
CA GLU A 44 -4.13 -0.76 -3.07
C GLU A 44 -5.03 -0.20 -4.18
N ASP A 45 -6.15 0.42 -3.81
CA ASP A 45 -7.15 0.99 -4.74
C ASP A 45 -6.56 2.11 -5.62
N SER A 46 -5.49 2.77 -5.16
CA SER A 46 -4.76 3.76 -5.97
C SER A 46 -4.03 3.15 -7.17
N GLY A 47 -3.82 1.84 -7.20
CA GLY A 47 -3.08 1.11 -8.24
C GLY A 47 -1.55 1.19 -8.13
N LEU A 48 -1.02 1.88 -7.11
CA LEU A 48 0.41 2.04 -6.92
C LEU A 48 1.15 0.70 -6.83
N PHE A 49 0.65 -0.24 -6.01
CA PHE A 49 1.30 -1.52 -5.79
C PHE A 49 1.40 -2.36 -7.08
N GLY A 50 0.35 -2.39 -7.89
CA GLY A 50 0.38 -3.03 -9.21
C GLY A 50 1.43 -2.46 -10.17
N SER A 51 1.84 -1.21 -9.98
CA SER A 51 2.87 -0.54 -10.80
C SER A 51 4.30 -0.76 -10.29
N ILE A 52 4.52 -0.67 -8.97
CA ILE A 52 5.87 -0.64 -8.39
C ILE A 52 6.38 -2.01 -7.93
N LEU A 53 5.49 -2.88 -7.44
CA LEU A 53 5.91 -4.17 -6.90
C LEU A 53 6.51 -5.11 -7.95
N PRO A 54 6.00 -5.19 -9.20
CA PRO A 54 6.64 -6.01 -10.24
C PRO A 54 8.09 -5.59 -10.53
N LYS A 55 8.41 -4.30 -10.43
CA LYS A 55 9.77 -3.78 -10.64
C LYS A 55 10.72 -4.27 -9.53
N PHE A 56 10.27 -4.18 -8.28
CA PHE A 56 11.02 -4.71 -7.15
C PHE A 56 11.24 -6.23 -7.28
N SER A 57 10.17 -7.00 -7.51
CA SER A 57 10.25 -8.46 -7.60
C SER A 57 11.11 -8.93 -8.77
N ALA A 58 11.05 -8.28 -9.93
CA ALA A 58 11.92 -8.59 -11.07
C ALA A 58 13.41 -8.37 -10.76
N LYS A 59 13.74 -7.38 -9.93
CA LYS A 59 15.13 -7.07 -9.55
C LYS A 59 15.68 -7.99 -8.48
N THR A 60 14.88 -8.35 -7.49
CA THR A 60 15.35 -9.02 -6.26
C THR A 60 15.02 -10.50 -6.21
N GLY A 61 14.07 -10.95 -7.02
CA GLY A 61 13.47 -12.29 -6.91
C GLY A 61 12.59 -12.45 -5.67
N ILE A 62 12.20 -11.35 -5.01
CA ILE A 62 11.33 -11.37 -3.82
C ILE A 62 9.92 -10.99 -4.22
N GLU A 63 8.97 -11.90 -4.10
CA GLU A 63 7.54 -11.64 -4.26
C GLU A 63 7.01 -10.77 -3.10
N VAL A 64 6.12 -9.83 -3.39
CA VAL A 64 5.50 -8.99 -2.36
C VAL A 64 4.01 -9.31 -2.29
N ARG A 65 3.57 -9.87 -1.17
CA ARG A 65 2.17 -10.21 -0.89
C ARG A 65 1.55 -9.13 -0.02
N VAL A 66 0.68 -8.32 -0.60
CA VAL A 66 0.02 -7.22 0.12
C VAL A 66 -1.24 -7.72 0.81
N VAL A 67 -1.38 -7.39 2.10
CA VAL A 67 -2.61 -7.54 2.87
C VAL A 67 -3.18 -6.15 3.12
N ALA A 68 -4.12 -5.73 2.27
CA ALA A 68 -4.75 -4.42 2.34
C ALA A 68 -5.97 -4.43 3.29
N LYS A 69 -5.92 -3.58 4.33
CA LYS A 69 -6.97 -3.46 5.37
C LYS A 69 -7.17 -1.99 5.79
N GLY A 70 -8.00 -1.70 6.80
CA GLY A 70 -7.92 -0.41 7.48
C GLY A 70 -6.56 -0.26 8.18
N THR A 71 -5.99 0.95 8.27
CA THR A 71 -4.73 1.24 8.98
C THR A 71 -4.67 0.65 10.38
N GLY A 72 -5.76 0.73 11.18
CA GLY A 72 -5.82 0.06 12.48
C GLY A 72 -5.57 -1.44 12.36
N GLN A 73 -6.31 -2.11 11.48
CA GLN A 73 -6.19 -3.54 11.22
C GLN A 73 -4.83 -3.95 10.63
N ALA A 74 -4.25 -3.13 9.76
CA ALA A 74 -2.92 -3.35 9.19
C ALA A 74 -1.82 -3.23 10.27
N ILE A 75 -1.95 -2.24 11.16
CA ILE A 75 -1.08 -2.10 12.32
C ILE A 75 -1.26 -3.30 13.26
N ASP A 76 -2.49 -3.73 13.52
CA ASP A 76 -2.75 -4.87 14.41
C ASP A 76 -2.17 -6.18 13.83
N LEU A 77 -2.24 -6.36 12.51
CA LEU A 77 -1.56 -7.46 11.80
C LEU A 77 -0.05 -7.42 12.05
N ALA A 78 0.57 -6.27 11.86
CA ALA A 78 2.01 -6.09 12.10
C ALA A 78 2.39 -6.24 13.59
N LYS A 79 1.51 -5.81 14.52
CA LYS A 79 1.68 -5.98 15.97
C LYS A 79 1.60 -7.43 16.44
N ARG A 80 1.02 -8.33 15.64
CA ARG A 80 1.05 -9.78 15.88
C ARG A 80 2.24 -10.47 15.21
N GLY A 81 3.03 -9.75 14.43
CA GLY A 81 4.09 -10.32 13.61
C GLY A 81 3.55 -11.08 12.38
N ASP A 82 2.29 -10.87 12.00
CA ASP A 82 1.66 -11.53 10.85
C ASP A 82 2.03 -10.87 9.50
N ALA A 83 2.89 -9.85 9.52
CA ALA A 83 3.46 -9.18 8.36
C ALA A 83 4.94 -8.89 8.59
N ASP A 84 5.72 -8.84 7.51
CA ASP A 84 7.16 -8.54 7.55
C ASP A 84 7.40 -7.03 7.50
N VAL A 85 6.54 -6.30 6.78
CA VAL A 85 6.63 -4.84 6.58
C VAL A 85 5.27 -4.20 6.80
N LEU A 86 5.26 -3.03 7.45
CA LEU A 86 4.09 -2.15 7.55
C LEU A 86 4.28 -0.95 6.62
N PHE A 87 3.32 -0.72 5.72
CA PHE A 87 3.29 0.42 4.80
C PHE A 87 1.94 1.12 4.92
N VAL A 88 1.87 2.24 5.63
CA VAL A 88 0.61 2.96 5.91
C VAL A 88 0.81 4.48 5.80
N HIS A 89 -0.24 5.26 6.08
CA HIS A 89 -0.27 6.72 5.90
C HIS A 89 -0.94 7.47 7.07
N HIS A 90 -0.63 7.06 8.29
CA HIS A 90 -1.07 7.78 9.49
C HIS A 90 0.08 7.91 10.47
N LYS A 91 0.91 8.96 10.26
CA LYS A 91 2.13 9.24 11.02
C LYS A 91 1.97 9.10 12.55
N PRO A 92 0.92 9.63 13.22
CA PRO A 92 0.78 9.44 14.66
C PRO A 92 0.63 7.98 15.09
N SER A 93 0.03 7.12 14.27
CA SER A 93 -0.05 5.68 14.55
C SER A 93 1.25 4.95 14.23
N GLU A 94 1.99 5.40 13.21
CA GLU A 94 3.31 4.87 12.84
C GLU A 94 4.35 5.18 13.93
N ASP A 95 4.38 6.43 14.41
CA ASP A 95 5.27 6.86 15.49
C ASP A 95 4.97 6.10 16.78
N LYS A 96 3.68 5.87 17.09
CA LYS A 96 3.28 5.01 18.22
C LYS A 96 3.74 3.56 18.03
N PHE A 97 3.63 3.00 16.83
CA PHE A 97 4.07 1.63 16.52
C PHE A 97 5.58 1.46 16.75
N VAL A 98 6.38 2.46 16.35
CA VAL A 98 7.83 2.51 16.62
C VAL A 98 8.11 2.70 18.13
N ALA A 99 7.43 3.64 18.79
CA ALA A 99 7.63 3.91 20.22
C ALA A 99 7.28 2.70 21.11
N GLU A 100 6.31 1.90 20.70
CA GLU A 100 5.96 0.63 21.36
C GLU A 100 6.93 -0.52 21.02
N GLY A 101 7.93 -0.28 20.16
CA GLY A 101 9.00 -1.21 19.80
C GLY A 101 8.62 -2.27 18.77
N PHE A 102 7.52 -2.09 18.03
CA PHE A 102 7.11 -3.03 16.98
C PHE A 102 7.84 -2.80 15.65
N ALA A 103 8.55 -1.69 15.50
CA ALA A 103 9.56 -1.43 14.47
C ALA A 103 10.72 -0.67 15.10
N THR A 104 11.91 -0.79 14.50
CA THR A 104 13.10 -0.05 14.95
C THR A 104 13.07 1.40 14.48
N MET A 105 12.53 1.66 13.29
CA MET A 105 12.38 3.01 12.75
C MET A 105 11.29 3.09 11.69
N ARG A 106 10.77 4.31 11.54
CA ARG A 106 9.91 4.71 10.43
C ARG A 106 10.75 5.35 9.34
N LYS A 107 10.49 5.01 8.07
CA LYS A 107 11.04 5.69 6.90
C LYS A 107 9.93 6.41 6.12
N PRO A 108 10.04 7.73 5.84
CA PRO A 108 9.15 8.37 4.89
C PRO A 108 9.39 7.79 3.49
N VAL A 109 8.34 7.72 2.68
CA VAL A 109 8.42 7.18 1.32
C VAL A 109 7.97 8.20 0.28
N MET A 110 6.75 8.71 0.46
CA MET A 110 6.10 9.60 -0.49
C MET A 110 4.90 10.26 0.21
N TYR A 111 4.34 11.28 -0.42
CA TYR A 111 3.04 11.80 -0.05
C TYR A 111 2.10 11.89 -1.24
N ASN A 112 0.81 11.93 -0.96
CA ASN A 112 -0.19 12.51 -1.83
C ASN A 112 -1.05 13.48 -1.00
N ASP A 113 -2.25 13.79 -1.47
CA ASP A 113 -3.23 14.56 -0.72
C ASP A 113 -4.59 13.88 -0.69
N PHE A 114 -5.35 14.24 0.34
CA PHE A 114 -6.77 14.02 0.41
C PHE A 114 -7.53 15.12 -0.34
N VAL A 115 -8.72 14.78 -0.82
CA VAL A 115 -9.67 15.73 -1.40
C VAL A 115 -11.05 15.46 -0.82
N VAL A 116 -11.84 16.52 -0.68
CA VAL A 116 -13.29 16.36 -0.45
C VAL A 116 -13.96 16.31 -1.81
N VAL A 117 -14.64 15.19 -2.07
CA VAL A 117 -15.48 15.02 -3.25
C VAL A 117 -16.94 15.13 -2.84
N GLY A 118 -17.79 15.56 -3.76
CA GLY A 118 -19.22 15.68 -3.54
C GLY A 118 -19.96 15.99 -4.85
N PRO A 119 -21.28 16.18 -4.80
CA PRO A 119 -22.10 16.46 -5.99
C PRO A 119 -21.60 17.68 -6.76
N ALA A 120 -21.63 17.62 -8.09
CA ALA A 120 -21.32 18.78 -8.93
C ALA A 120 -22.26 19.99 -8.68
N SER A 121 -23.48 19.74 -8.21
CA SER A 121 -24.43 20.78 -7.80
C SER A 121 -24.07 21.48 -6.48
N ASP A 122 -23.15 20.89 -5.69
CA ASP A 122 -22.60 21.42 -4.45
C ASP A 122 -23.64 22.07 -3.51
N PRO A 123 -24.61 21.30 -2.97
CA PRO A 123 -25.67 21.84 -2.11
C PRO A 123 -25.16 22.52 -0.82
N ALA A 124 -23.95 22.21 -0.36
CA ALA A 124 -23.31 22.86 0.80
C ALA A 124 -22.46 24.10 0.44
N GLY A 125 -22.27 24.41 -0.85
CA GLY A 125 -21.53 25.60 -1.29
C GLY A 125 -20.07 25.64 -0.82
N VAL A 126 -19.35 24.52 -0.95
CA VAL A 126 -17.95 24.36 -0.53
C VAL A 126 -16.94 24.37 -1.68
N LYS A 127 -17.40 24.33 -2.93
CA LYS A 127 -16.55 24.25 -4.13
C LYS A 127 -15.53 25.40 -4.16
N GLY A 128 -14.27 25.03 -4.38
CA GLY A 128 -13.15 25.97 -4.50
C GLY A 128 -12.62 26.50 -3.18
N SER A 129 -13.20 26.10 -2.04
CA SER A 129 -12.68 26.46 -0.72
C SER A 129 -11.25 25.94 -0.54
N LYS A 130 -10.44 26.74 0.16
CA LYS A 130 -9.07 26.39 0.58
C LYS A 130 -8.96 26.10 2.08
N ASP A 131 -10.10 26.11 2.78
CA ASP A 131 -10.22 25.73 4.18
C ASP A 131 -11.12 24.50 4.30
N VAL A 132 -10.49 23.34 4.49
CA VAL A 132 -11.21 22.07 4.62
C VAL A 132 -12.09 22.04 5.87
N ALA A 133 -11.66 22.63 6.99
CA ALA A 133 -12.42 22.60 8.23
C ALA A 133 -13.69 23.45 8.11
N ALA A 134 -13.58 24.65 7.54
CA ALA A 134 -14.75 25.49 7.26
C ALA A 134 -15.72 24.82 6.26
N SER A 135 -15.18 24.06 5.30
CA SER A 135 -16.00 23.31 4.34
C SER A 135 -16.77 22.18 5.01
N LEU A 136 -16.12 21.44 5.91
CA LEU A 136 -16.79 20.42 6.72
C LEU A 136 -17.88 21.01 7.61
N SER A 137 -17.64 22.18 8.21
CA SER A 137 -18.69 22.90 8.96
C SER A 137 -19.90 23.23 8.10
N LYS A 138 -19.70 23.75 6.88
CA LYS A 138 -20.80 24.05 5.95
C LYS A 138 -21.58 22.80 5.54
N ILE A 139 -20.90 21.68 5.28
CA ILE A 139 -21.55 20.40 4.96
C ILE A 139 -22.45 19.96 6.12
N ALA A 140 -21.96 20.07 7.36
CA ALA A 140 -22.71 19.73 8.55
C ALA A 140 -23.90 20.67 8.79
N GLU A 141 -23.72 21.98 8.62
CA GLU A 141 -24.78 23.00 8.74
C GLU A 141 -25.90 22.79 7.72
N ALA A 142 -25.54 22.47 6.47
CA ALA A 142 -26.48 22.11 5.42
C ALA A 142 -27.14 20.75 5.65
N LYS A 143 -26.66 19.95 6.61
CA LYS A 143 -27.01 18.54 6.81
C LYS A 143 -26.93 17.75 5.50
N ALA A 144 -25.96 18.09 4.66
CA ALA A 144 -25.76 17.40 3.40
C ALA A 144 -25.21 15.99 3.66
N PRO A 145 -25.63 14.96 2.91
CA PRO A 145 -25.15 13.60 3.15
C PRO A 145 -23.62 13.54 3.09
N PHE A 146 -22.98 12.96 4.09
CA PHE A 146 -21.56 12.72 4.17
C PHE A 146 -21.30 11.25 4.49
N VAL A 147 -20.50 10.58 3.66
CA VAL A 147 -20.15 9.18 3.84
C VAL A 147 -18.75 9.07 4.41
N SER A 148 -18.65 8.56 5.63
CA SER A 148 -17.39 8.14 6.22
C SER A 148 -17.13 6.67 5.93
N ARG A 149 -15.85 6.37 5.71
CA ARG A 149 -15.33 5.00 5.61
C ARG A 149 -15.69 4.16 6.83
N GLY A 150 -15.51 4.70 8.04
CA GLY A 150 -15.85 4.01 9.29
C GLY A 150 -15.04 2.74 9.59
N ASP A 151 -13.87 2.59 8.98
CA ASP A 151 -13.09 1.33 8.94
C ASP A 151 -11.73 1.42 9.66
N ASP A 152 -11.52 2.45 10.51
CA ASP A 152 -10.25 2.74 11.20
C ASP A 152 -9.03 2.90 10.26
N SER A 153 -9.27 3.21 8.98
CA SER A 153 -8.23 3.52 8.01
C SER A 153 -7.56 4.86 8.21
N GLY A 154 -6.43 5.09 7.54
CA GLY A 154 -5.75 6.38 7.51
C GLY A 154 -6.67 7.48 6.99
N THR A 155 -7.47 7.19 5.96
CA THR A 155 -8.50 8.11 5.45
C THR A 155 -9.57 8.41 6.50
N ASN A 156 -10.09 7.39 7.21
CA ASN A 156 -11.07 7.60 8.27
C ASN A 156 -10.47 8.40 9.44
N LYS A 157 -9.24 8.08 9.86
CA LYS A 157 -8.55 8.82 10.93
C LYS A 157 -8.27 10.27 10.53
N ALA A 158 -7.88 10.52 9.27
CA ALA A 158 -7.71 11.87 8.74
C ALA A 158 -9.04 12.63 8.75
N GLU A 159 -10.11 12.03 8.23
CA GLU A 159 -11.46 12.59 8.25
C GLU A 159 -11.92 12.95 9.67
N LEU A 160 -11.80 12.03 10.63
CA LEU A 160 -12.13 12.28 12.04
C LEU A 160 -11.27 13.38 12.67
N ALA A 161 -9.99 13.49 12.29
CA ALA A 161 -9.13 14.58 12.73
C ALA A 161 -9.60 15.93 12.18
N LEU A 162 -10.03 15.98 10.91
CA LEU A 162 -10.57 17.19 10.29
C LEU A 162 -11.88 17.64 10.96
N TRP A 163 -12.78 16.72 11.32
CA TRP A 163 -13.98 17.05 12.09
C TRP A 163 -13.66 17.64 13.46
N LYS A 164 -12.67 17.09 14.18
CA LYS A 164 -12.19 17.65 15.45
C LYS A 164 -11.64 19.06 15.29
N ILE A 165 -10.89 19.32 14.21
CA ILE A 165 -10.40 20.67 13.89
C ILE A 165 -11.56 21.63 13.61
N ALA A 166 -12.60 21.16 12.92
CA ALA A 166 -13.86 21.89 12.72
C ALA A 166 -14.71 22.02 13.99
N LYS A 167 -14.27 21.43 15.11
CA LYS A 167 -14.98 21.38 16.41
C LYS A 167 -16.35 20.71 16.30
N LEU A 168 -16.46 19.72 15.43
CA LEU A 168 -17.68 18.95 15.19
C LEU A 168 -17.47 17.47 15.53
N ASP A 169 -18.55 16.84 15.98
CA ASP A 169 -18.63 15.40 16.20
C ASP A 169 -19.83 14.87 15.41
N PRO A 170 -19.65 14.52 14.12
CA PRO A 170 -20.76 14.14 13.25
C PRO A 170 -21.40 12.82 13.66
N ALA A 171 -20.71 11.98 14.45
CA ALA A 171 -21.28 10.75 15.01
C ALA A 171 -22.33 11.03 16.10
N LYS A 172 -22.30 12.23 16.71
CA LYS A 172 -23.31 12.71 17.66
C LYS A 172 -24.33 13.65 17.03
N ALA A 173 -24.19 13.95 15.74
CA ALA A 173 -25.09 14.88 15.07
C ALA A 173 -26.41 14.17 14.72
N ASP A 174 -27.53 14.80 15.09
CA ASP A 174 -28.85 14.32 14.72
C ASP A 174 -29.15 14.58 13.23
N GLY A 175 -29.95 13.69 12.62
CA GLY A 175 -30.50 13.89 11.27
C GLY A 175 -29.92 12.99 10.17
N GLY A 176 -29.07 12.01 10.50
CA GLY A 176 -28.71 10.93 9.58
C GLY A 176 -27.94 11.33 8.32
N TRP A 177 -27.42 12.56 8.28
CA TRP A 177 -26.63 13.09 7.18
C TRP A 177 -25.22 12.47 7.17
N TYR A 178 -24.64 12.17 8.33
CA TYR A 178 -23.37 11.45 8.44
C TYR A 178 -23.59 9.93 8.48
N ARG A 179 -22.93 9.20 7.57
CA ARG A 179 -23.03 7.74 7.46
C ARG A 179 -21.65 7.09 7.50
N SER A 180 -21.37 6.39 8.59
CA SER A 180 -20.18 5.55 8.74
C SER A 180 -20.49 4.13 8.28
N ILE A 181 -19.81 3.63 7.23
CA ILE A 181 -20.23 2.37 6.57
C ILE A 181 -19.35 1.15 6.88
N GLY A 182 -18.18 1.33 7.52
CA GLY A 182 -17.27 0.23 7.86
C GLY A 182 -16.63 -0.46 6.66
N GLN A 183 -16.44 0.25 5.54
CA GLN A 183 -15.95 -0.33 4.28
C GLN A 183 -14.77 0.47 3.68
N GLY A 184 -14.09 -0.14 2.71
CA GLY A 184 -13.02 0.48 1.94
C GLY A 184 -13.48 1.64 1.05
N MET A 185 -12.54 2.28 0.37
CA MET A 185 -12.79 3.54 -0.34
C MET A 185 -13.71 3.39 -1.55
N GLY A 186 -13.58 2.30 -2.33
CA GLY A 186 -14.48 2.03 -3.45
C GLY A 186 -15.97 2.01 -3.06
N PRO A 187 -16.40 1.16 -2.10
CA PRO A 187 -17.77 1.17 -1.57
C PRO A 187 -18.20 2.51 -0.97
N THR A 188 -17.33 3.22 -0.28
CA THR A 188 -17.61 4.58 0.23
C THR A 188 -17.90 5.57 -0.91
N LEU A 189 -17.11 5.57 -1.97
CA LEU A 189 -17.33 6.44 -3.14
C LEU A 189 -18.61 6.08 -3.89
N ASN A 190 -18.89 4.78 -4.09
CA ASN A 190 -20.16 4.33 -4.67
C ASN A 190 -21.37 4.78 -3.84
N THR A 191 -21.27 4.67 -2.51
CA THR A 191 -22.33 5.08 -1.59
C THR A 191 -22.55 6.59 -1.62
N ALA A 192 -21.46 7.38 -1.60
CA ALA A 192 -21.52 8.83 -1.75
C ALA A 192 -22.16 9.23 -3.10
N ALA A 193 -21.79 8.57 -4.19
CA ALA A 193 -22.37 8.83 -5.51
C ALA A 193 -23.87 8.51 -5.54
N ALA A 194 -24.28 7.37 -4.97
CA ALA A 194 -25.68 6.93 -4.94
C ALA A 194 -26.60 7.86 -4.12
N MET A 195 -26.08 8.46 -3.05
CA MET A 195 -26.86 9.39 -2.21
C MET A 195 -26.65 10.87 -2.55
N ASN A 196 -25.88 11.17 -3.61
CA ASN A 196 -25.47 12.52 -3.94
C ASN A 196 -24.84 13.24 -2.71
N GLY A 197 -23.88 12.56 -2.08
CA GLY A 197 -23.23 12.98 -0.85
C GLY A 197 -21.75 13.31 -1.00
N TYR A 198 -21.19 13.88 0.07
CA TYR A 198 -19.79 14.24 0.22
C TYR A 198 -18.99 13.10 0.85
N THR A 199 -17.70 13.03 0.58
CA THR A 199 -16.77 12.14 1.30
C THR A 199 -15.33 12.65 1.19
N LEU A 200 -14.47 12.23 2.12
CA LEU A 200 -13.02 12.42 2.02
C LEU A 200 -12.40 11.19 1.34
N THR A 201 -11.56 11.43 0.34
CA THR A 201 -10.84 10.36 -0.37
C THR A 201 -9.41 10.81 -0.69
N ASP A 202 -8.47 9.87 -0.84
CA ASP A 202 -7.15 10.22 -1.37
C ASP A 202 -7.24 10.44 -2.89
N ARG A 203 -6.43 11.36 -3.41
CA ARG A 203 -6.47 11.73 -4.83
C ARG A 203 -6.19 10.56 -5.76
N GLY A 204 -5.33 9.62 -5.35
CA GLY A 204 -4.99 8.45 -6.17
C GLY A 204 -6.19 7.53 -6.38
N THR A 205 -6.88 7.19 -5.29
CA THR A 205 -8.13 6.41 -5.37
C THR A 205 -9.19 7.14 -6.19
N TRP A 206 -9.39 8.44 -5.96
CA TRP A 206 -10.34 9.24 -6.75
C TRP A 206 -10.05 9.16 -8.26
N LEU A 207 -8.78 9.29 -8.65
CA LEU A 207 -8.39 9.28 -10.04
C LEU A 207 -8.50 7.90 -10.69
N ASN A 208 -8.25 6.83 -9.94
CA ASN A 208 -8.46 5.47 -10.42
C ASN A 208 -9.95 5.08 -10.46
N PHE A 209 -10.77 5.65 -9.58
CA PHE A 209 -12.18 5.33 -9.46
C PHE A 209 -12.98 5.75 -10.71
N LYS A 210 -13.62 4.77 -11.35
CA LYS A 210 -14.34 4.96 -12.62
C LYS A 210 -15.81 5.32 -12.42
N ASN A 211 -16.45 4.81 -11.37
CA ASN A 211 -17.89 4.98 -11.14
C ASN A 211 -18.23 6.26 -10.37
N ARG A 212 -17.75 7.41 -10.85
CA ARG A 212 -17.83 8.70 -10.10
C ARG A 212 -19.26 9.25 -9.99
N GLY A 213 -20.16 8.86 -10.87
CA GLY A 213 -21.51 9.42 -10.93
C GLY A 213 -21.46 10.96 -11.01
N PRO A 214 -22.25 11.68 -10.20
CA PRO A 214 -22.27 13.15 -10.20
C PRO A 214 -21.14 13.77 -9.37
N LEU A 215 -20.25 12.97 -8.77
CA LEU A 215 -19.24 13.47 -7.87
C LEU A 215 -18.10 14.16 -8.62
N THR A 216 -17.57 15.22 -8.01
CA THR A 216 -16.36 15.94 -8.43
C THR A 216 -15.54 16.32 -7.22
N VAL A 217 -14.27 16.67 -7.43
CA VAL A 217 -13.48 17.36 -6.39
C VAL A 217 -14.09 18.73 -6.15
N LEU A 218 -14.33 19.05 -4.87
CA LEU A 218 -14.88 20.33 -4.43
C LEU A 218 -13.89 21.10 -3.56
N VAL A 219 -13.13 20.42 -2.70
CA VAL A 219 -12.14 21.03 -1.80
C VAL A 219 -10.81 20.32 -1.93
N GLU A 220 -9.75 21.10 -2.15
CA GLU A 220 -8.37 20.61 -2.31
C GLU A 220 -7.34 21.73 -2.05
N GLY A 221 -6.10 21.32 -1.76
CA GLY A 221 -4.95 22.23 -1.60
C GLY A 221 -4.78 22.83 -0.21
N ASP A 222 -5.65 22.49 0.75
CA ASP A 222 -5.42 22.79 2.16
C ASP A 222 -4.26 21.93 2.69
N LYS A 223 -3.32 22.52 3.44
CA LYS A 223 -2.17 21.79 4.00
C LYS A 223 -2.59 20.65 4.94
N ARG A 224 -3.77 20.74 5.56
CA ARG A 224 -4.34 19.69 6.41
C ARG A 224 -4.81 18.45 5.63
N LEU A 225 -4.87 18.55 4.30
CA LEU A 225 -5.15 17.42 3.42
C LEU A 225 -3.87 16.66 3.02
N PHE A 226 -2.69 17.08 3.48
CA PHE A 226 -1.44 16.37 3.22
C PHE A 226 -1.48 14.94 3.76
N ASN A 227 -1.09 13.98 2.93
CA ASN A 227 -1.16 12.56 3.26
C ASN A 227 0.19 11.87 3.06
N GLN A 228 0.94 11.74 4.15
CA GLN A 228 2.28 11.16 4.16
C GLN A 228 2.25 9.65 4.37
N TYR A 229 3.00 8.93 3.53
CA TYR A 229 3.21 7.50 3.67
C TYR A 229 4.53 7.20 4.36
N GLY A 230 4.50 6.20 5.24
CA GLY A 230 5.66 5.65 5.92
C GLY A 230 5.76 4.14 5.73
N VAL A 231 6.99 3.64 5.68
CA VAL A 231 7.30 2.21 5.68
C VAL A 231 8.15 1.86 6.91
N MET A 232 7.86 0.71 7.51
CA MET A 232 8.55 0.19 8.69
C MET A 232 8.78 -1.31 8.54
N LEU A 233 10.00 -1.76 8.83
CA LEU A 233 10.28 -3.19 9.04
C LEU A 233 9.72 -3.61 10.40
N VAL A 234 8.93 -4.69 10.44
CA VAL A 234 8.43 -5.25 11.70
C VAL A 234 9.62 -5.82 12.49
N ASN A 235 9.68 -5.51 13.79
CA ASN A 235 10.87 -5.73 14.61
C ASN A 235 11.19 -7.24 14.78
N PRO A 236 12.28 -7.76 14.19
CA PRO A 236 12.62 -9.18 14.30
C PRO A 236 13.06 -9.60 15.70
N ALA A 237 13.49 -8.66 16.55
CA ALA A 237 13.78 -8.96 17.95
C ALA A 237 12.51 -9.31 18.75
N LYS A 238 11.35 -8.80 18.34
CA LYS A 238 10.04 -9.18 18.90
C LYS A 238 9.44 -10.40 18.19
N PHE A 239 9.66 -10.52 16.89
CA PHE A 239 9.08 -11.56 16.05
C PHE A 239 10.17 -12.27 15.23
N PRO A 240 10.81 -13.33 15.77
CA PRO A 240 11.93 -13.99 15.11
C PRO A 240 11.61 -14.60 13.74
N HIS A 241 10.33 -14.83 13.43
CA HIS A 241 9.86 -15.37 12.15
C HIS A 241 9.67 -14.31 11.05
N VAL A 242 9.78 -13.03 11.37
CA VAL A 242 9.77 -11.96 10.37
C VAL A 242 10.95 -12.13 9.43
N LYS A 243 10.70 -12.03 8.12
CA LYS A 243 11.71 -12.16 7.06
C LYS A 243 12.55 -10.89 6.95
N ALA A 244 13.33 -10.60 7.99
CA ALA A 244 13.99 -9.31 8.20
C ALA A 244 14.85 -8.86 7.01
N ALA A 245 15.66 -9.76 6.45
CA ALA A 245 16.53 -9.45 5.32
C ALA A 245 15.74 -9.04 4.07
N ASP A 246 14.72 -9.81 3.71
CA ASP A 246 13.89 -9.55 2.52
C ASP A 246 12.97 -8.34 2.72
N GLY A 247 12.44 -8.16 3.93
CA GLY A 247 11.65 -6.99 4.31
C GLY A 247 12.48 -5.70 4.30
N GLN A 248 13.72 -5.75 4.79
CA GLN A 248 14.63 -4.62 4.75
C GLN A 248 15.02 -4.27 3.31
N ALA A 249 15.26 -5.28 2.45
CA ALA A 249 15.53 -5.05 1.04
C ALA A 249 14.38 -4.29 0.35
N PHE A 250 13.13 -4.57 0.71
CA PHE A 250 11.98 -3.83 0.21
C PHE A 250 11.91 -2.38 0.74
N VAL A 251 12.13 -2.18 2.04
CA VAL A 251 12.21 -0.85 2.66
C VAL A 251 13.30 0.00 1.99
N ASP A 252 14.50 -0.57 1.82
CA ASP A 252 15.66 0.09 1.21
C ASP A 252 15.40 0.43 -0.25
N TRP A 253 14.76 -0.49 -0.99
CA TRP A 253 14.39 -0.22 -2.37
C TRP A 253 13.40 0.93 -2.49
N LEU A 254 12.35 0.97 -1.67
CA LEU A 254 11.35 2.05 -1.67
C LEU A 254 11.96 3.43 -1.45
N VAL A 255 12.97 3.54 -0.58
CA VAL A 255 13.65 4.81 -0.27
C VAL A 255 14.86 5.09 -1.17
N SER A 256 15.27 4.13 -1.99
CA SER A 256 16.35 4.32 -2.96
C SER A 256 15.95 5.23 -4.12
N ALA A 257 16.94 5.77 -4.84
CA ALA A 257 16.69 6.57 -6.04
C ALA A 257 15.82 5.81 -7.09
N GLU A 258 15.98 4.50 -7.19
CA GLU A 258 15.20 3.68 -8.13
C GLU A 258 13.75 3.52 -7.69
N GLY A 259 13.49 3.20 -6.41
CA GLY A 259 12.12 3.08 -5.90
C GLY A 259 11.40 4.42 -5.89
N GLN A 260 12.08 5.49 -5.48
CA GLN A 260 11.55 6.86 -5.55
C GLN A 260 11.22 7.25 -7.00
N LYS A 261 12.08 6.89 -7.97
CA LYS A 261 11.77 7.09 -9.40
C LYS A 261 10.57 6.26 -9.84
N ALA A 262 10.46 5.00 -9.43
CA ALA A 262 9.33 4.15 -9.77
C ALA A 262 8.00 4.71 -9.24
N ILE A 263 8.02 5.34 -8.07
CA ILE A 263 6.87 6.05 -7.48
C ILE A 263 6.55 7.33 -8.27
N ALA A 264 7.55 8.17 -8.58
CA ALA A 264 7.34 9.41 -9.36
C ALA A 264 6.82 9.14 -10.78
N ASP A 265 7.29 8.06 -11.40
CA ASP A 265 6.88 7.67 -12.74
C ASP A 265 5.44 7.11 -12.78
N TYR A 266 4.88 6.72 -11.63
CA TYR A 266 3.51 6.23 -11.58
C TYR A 266 2.52 7.40 -11.75
N LYS A 267 1.73 7.31 -12.81
CA LYS A 267 0.78 8.34 -13.23
C LYS A 267 -0.57 7.72 -13.56
N ILE A 268 -1.64 8.44 -13.26
CA ILE A 268 -2.98 8.11 -13.75
C ILE A 268 -3.39 9.22 -14.72
N ASN A 269 -3.78 8.84 -15.93
CA ASN A 269 -4.14 9.78 -17.01
C ASN A 269 -3.05 10.84 -17.29
N GLY A 270 -1.77 10.51 -17.10
CA GLY A 270 -0.66 11.42 -17.30
C GLY A 270 -0.34 12.35 -16.12
N GLU A 271 -1.15 12.34 -15.07
CA GLU A 271 -0.93 13.14 -13.85
C GLU A 271 -0.12 12.36 -12.81
N GLN A 272 0.87 13.02 -12.21
CA GLN A 272 1.62 12.48 -11.07
C GLN A 272 0.78 12.60 -9.80
N LEU A 273 0.76 11.52 -9.01
CA LEU A 273 -0.11 11.40 -7.83
C LEU A 273 0.64 11.30 -6.53
N PHE A 274 1.75 10.57 -6.57
CA PHE A 274 2.63 10.38 -5.43
C PHE A 274 3.90 11.18 -5.68
N PHE A 275 4.27 11.94 -4.66
CA PHE A 275 5.46 12.78 -4.65
C PHE A 275 6.46 12.13 -3.70
N PRO A 276 7.51 11.48 -4.23
CA PRO A 276 8.49 10.79 -3.40
C PRO A 276 9.27 11.79 -2.55
N ASN A 277 9.48 11.45 -1.28
CA ASN A 277 10.16 12.33 -0.33
C ASN A 277 10.99 11.58 0.73
N ALA A 278 11.54 10.42 0.38
CA ALA A 278 12.28 9.60 1.33
C ALA A 278 13.50 10.27 1.97
N ASN A 279 14.04 11.32 1.34
CA ASN A 279 15.19 12.08 1.82
C ASN A 279 14.81 13.39 2.54
N GLU A 280 13.51 13.70 2.67
CA GLU A 280 13.08 14.94 3.35
C GLU A 280 13.11 14.77 4.88
N PRO A 281 13.92 15.57 5.61
CA PRO A 281 13.94 15.53 7.06
C PRO A 281 12.58 15.89 7.66
N GLY A 282 12.06 15.05 8.55
CA GLY A 282 10.80 15.30 9.27
C GLY A 282 9.53 14.81 8.57
N ALA A 283 9.64 14.33 7.32
CA ALA A 283 8.57 13.59 6.64
C ALA A 283 8.17 12.32 7.42
#